data_AF-A0A914SB73-F1
#
_entry.id   AF-A0A914SB73-F1
#
_cell.length_a   1.000
_cell.length_b   1.000
_cell.length_c   1.000
_cell.angle_alpha   90.00
_cell.angle_beta   90.00
_cell.angle_gamma   90.00
#
_symmetry.space_group_name_H-M   'P 1'
#
loop_
_entity.id
_entity.type
_entity.pdbx_description
1 polymer ?
#
loop_
_entity_poly.entity_id
_entity_poly.type
_entity_poly.pdbx_seq_one_letter_code
_entity_poly.pdbx_strand_id
1 'polypeptide(L)' 'MLFRNLRIKTIRIKAHAPNVVLTPADSVVKDPSNEELVLECDATGVPKPKILWLWSGHLIEDGKKA' A
#
# COMPACT_ATOMS: atom_id res chain seq x y z
N MET A 1 -37.55 -30.31 -1.95
CA MET A 1 -36.48 -29.30 -1.83
C MET A 1 -35.14 -30.02 -1.70
N LEU A 2 -34.25 -29.91 -2.69
CA LEU A 2 -32.92 -30.53 -2.66
C LEU A 2 -31.89 -29.45 -2.32
N PHE A 3 -31.46 -29.38 -1.06
CA PHE A 3 -30.24 -28.62 -0.73
C PHE A 3 -29.05 -29.48 -1.15
N ARG A 4 -28.55 -29.24 -2.37
CA ARG A 4 -27.31 -29.86 -2.87
C ARG A 4 -26.17 -29.54 -1.89
N ASN A 5 -25.42 -30.57 -1.53
CA ASN A 5 -24.21 -30.51 -0.71
C ASN A 5 -23.22 -29.46 -1.25
N LEU A 6 -23.21 -28.26 -0.65
CA LEU A 6 -22.26 -27.22 -1.01
C LEU A 6 -20.89 -27.59 -0.42
N ARG A 7 -19.96 -28.06 -1.25
CA ARG A 7 -18.56 -28.28 -0.84
C ARG A 7 -17.83 -26.94 -0.79
N ILE A 8 -17.71 -26.35 0.39
CA ILE A 8 -16.86 -25.18 0.61
C ILE A 8 -15.40 -25.62 0.44
N LYS A 9 -14.72 -25.10 -0.59
CA LYS A 9 -13.26 -25.27 -0.75
C LYS A 9 -12.56 -24.09 -0.08
N THR A 10 -11.82 -24.36 0.99
CA THR A 10 -10.97 -23.35 1.63
C THR A 10 -9.66 -23.23 0.86
N ILE A 11 -9.30 -22.02 0.42
CA ILE A 11 -8.00 -21.72 -0.17
C ILE A 11 -7.10 -21.14 0.93
N ARG A 12 -5.90 -21.68 1.09
CA ARG A 12 -4.87 -21.15 2.02
C ARG A 12 -3.83 -20.38 1.24
N ILE A 13 -3.64 -19.12 1.59
CA ILE A 13 -2.61 -18.26 1.01
C ILE A 13 -1.42 -18.25 1.97
N LYS A 14 -0.19 -18.25 1.43
CA LYS A 14 1.01 -18.10 2.26
C LYS A 14 1.20 -16.64 2.64
N ALA A 15 1.15 -16.37 3.94
CA ALA A 15 1.52 -15.07 4.48
C ALA A 15 3.01 -14.80 4.24
N HIS A 16 3.33 -13.55 3.96
CA HIS A 16 4.70 -13.08 3.83
C HIS A 16 4.78 -11.60 4.16
N ALA A 17 5.95 -11.19 4.64
CA ALA A 17 6.22 -9.82 5.02
C ALA A 17 6.14 -8.87 3.81
N PRO A 18 5.89 -7.58 4.04
CA PRO A 18 5.90 -6.59 2.99
C PRO A 18 7.24 -6.55 2.24
N ASN A 19 7.19 -6.51 0.91
CA ASN A 19 8.34 -6.24 0.06
C ASN A 19 8.04 -5.00 -0.79
N VAL A 20 8.85 -3.95 -0.60
CA VAL A 20 8.71 -2.71 -1.36
C VAL A 20 9.23 -2.95 -2.77
N VAL A 21 8.36 -2.75 -3.76
CA VAL A 21 8.64 -2.97 -5.19
C VAL A 21 8.81 -1.67 -5.96
N LEU A 22 8.24 -0.57 -5.45
CA LEU A 22 8.42 0.78 -5.97
C LEU A 22 8.74 1.72 -4.81
N THR A 23 9.82 2.46 -4.94
CA THR A 23 10.25 3.48 -3.98
C THR A 23 10.24 4.85 -4.65
N PRO A 24 9.98 5.92 -3.89
CA PRO A 24 10.10 7.28 -4.40
C PRO A 24 11.57 7.62 -4.72
N ALA A 25 11.79 8.67 -5.50
CA ALA A 25 13.13 9.13 -5.83
C ALA A 25 13.94 9.56 -4.58
N ASP A 26 15.26 9.31 -4.60
CA ASP A 26 16.17 9.58 -3.47
C ASP A 26 16.24 11.05 -3.05
N SER A 27 15.96 11.96 -3.99
CA SER A 27 15.95 13.41 -3.75
C SER A 27 14.61 14.01 -4.14
N VAL A 28 13.88 14.49 -3.14
CA VAL A 28 12.67 15.28 -3.32
C VAL A 28 13.01 16.73 -3.01
N VAL A 29 13.12 17.57 -4.04
CA VAL A 29 13.29 19.01 -3.85
C VAL A 29 11.92 19.61 -3.60
N LYS A 30 11.76 20.30 -2.47
CA LYS A 30 10.60 21.15 -2.23
C LYS A 30 10.73 22.38 -3.13
N ASP A 31 10.31 22.25 -4.38
CA ASP A 31 10.20 23.41 -5.26
C ASP A 31 9.09 24.32 -4.69
N PRO A 32 9.32 25.64 -4.52
CA PRO A 32 8.29 26.58 -4.09
C PRO A 32 7.12 26.73 -5.08
N SER A 33 7.09 25.96 -6.17
CA SER A 33 5.94 25.79 -7.03
C SER A 33 4.68 25.44 -6.24
N ASN A 34 3.55 25.98 -6.68
CA ASN A 34 2.22 25.65 -6.15
C ASN A 34 1.68 24.35 -6.77
N GLU A 35 2.58 23.52 -7.31
CA GLU A 35 2.26 22.30 -8.05
C GLU A 35 2.14 21.11 -7.09
N GLU A 36 1.28 20.15 -7.47
CA GLU A 36 1.08 18.95 -6.68
C GLU A 36 2.32 18.05 -6.76
N LEU A 37 2.88 17.70 -5.60
CA LEU A 37 3.97 16.74 -5.49
C LEU A 37 3.41 15.34 -5.32
N VAL A 38 3.67 14.46 -6.30
CA VAL A 38 3.27 13.06 -6.26
C VAL A 38 4.47 12.19 -5.94
N LEU A 39 4.37 11.42 -4.85
CA LEU A 39 5.35 10.40 -4.47
C LEU A 39 4.70 9.03 -4.61
N GLU A 40 5.31 8.18 -5.44
CA GLU A 40 4.81 6.83 -5.68
C GLU A 40 5.52 5.81 -4.79
N CYS A 41 4.75 4.88 -4.22
CA CYS A 41 5.25 3.76 -3.45
C CYS A 41 4.32 2.57 -3.66
N ASP A 42 4.89 1.40 -3.88
CA ASP A 42 4.14 0.16 -3.98
C ASP A 42 4.87 -0.96 -3.24
N ALA A 43 4.09 -1.81 -2.59
CA ALA A 43 4.58 -2.92 -1.81
C ALA A 43 3.67 -4.14 -1.95
N THR A 44 4.31 -5.30 -2.09
CA THR A 44 3.64 -6.60 -2.08
C THR A 44 3.64 -7.17 -0.67
N GLY A 45 2.66 -8.03 -0.35
CA GLY A 45 2.54 -8.64 0.97
C GLY A 45 1.20 -9.36 1.13
N VAL A 46 1.17 -10.37 2.01
CA VAL A 46 -0.06 -11.06 2.40
C VAL A 46 -0.17 -11.07 3.92
N PRO A 47 -1.14 -10.35 4.53
CA PRO A 47 -2.16 -9.49 3.89
C PRO A 47 -1.57 -8.24 3.21
N LYS A 48 -2.38 -7.55 2.39
CA LYS A 48 -1.96 -6.35 1.65
C LYS A 48 -1.34 -5.33 2.63
N PRO A 49 -0.13 -4.82 2.35
CA PRO A 49 0.55 -3.90 3.25
C PRO A 49 -0.15 -2.53 3.31
N LYS A 50 0.06 -1.82 4.43
CA LYS A 50 -0.26 -0.40 4.57
C LYS A 50 1.01 0.41 4.32
N ILE A 51 0.91 1.47 3.53
CA ILE A 51 2.00 2.41 3.30
C ILE A 51 1.88 3.55 4.32
N LEU A 52 3.00 3.92 4.94
CA LEU A 52 3.11 5.06 5.85
C LEU A 52 4.15 6.02 5.29
N TRP A 53 3.81 7.31 5.26
CA TRP A 53 4.69 8.35 4.76
C TRP A 53 5.31 9.11 5.93
N LEU A 54 6.62 9.34 5.86
CA LEU A 54 7.35 10.14 6.84
C LEU A 54 8.01 11.32 6.13
N TRP A 55 7.79 12.53 6.66
CA TRP A 55 8.49 13.72 6.23
C TRP A 55 9.39 14.22 7.36
N SER A 56 10.70 14.24 7.13
CA SER A 56 11.69 14.65 8.14
C SER A 56 11.51 13.91 9.48
N GLY A 57 11.22 12.60 9.42
CA GLY A 57 11.00 11.74 10.60
C GLY A 57 9.61 11.81 11.22
N HIS A 58 8.72 12.69 10.75
CA HIS A 58 7.35 12.80 11.26
C HIS A 58 6.35 12.08 10.35
N LEU A 59 5.41 11.35 10.94
CA LEU A 59 4.31 10.73 10.21
C LEU A 59 3.44 11.81 9.57
N ILE A 60 3.13 11.65 8.28
CA ILE A 60 2.19 12.51 7.56
C ILE A 60 1.03 11.65 7.05
N GLU A 61 -0.14 12.27 6.95
CA GLU A 61 -1.32 11.65 6.35
C GLU A 61 -1.14 11.52 4.84
N ASP A 62 -1.75 10.48 4.26
CA ASP A 62 -1.86 10.41 2.80
C ASP A 62 -2.81 11.53 2.33
N GLY A 63 -2.42 12.25 1.29
CA GLY A 63 -3.22 13.34 0.74
C GLY A 63 -4.47 12.86 -0.01
N LYS A 64 -4.75 11.55 0.00
CA LYS A 64 -5.82 10.96 -0.79
C LYS A 64 -7.13 11.23 -0.04
N LYS A 65 -7.85 12.27 -0.47
CA LYS A 65 -9.23 12.48 -0.03
C LYS A 65 -10.01 11.17 -0.20
N ALA A 66 -10.56 10.69 0.91
CA ALA A 66 -11.44 9.52 0.97
C ALA A 66 -12.61 9.61 -0.03
#